data_AF-D0LFL4-F1
#
_entry.id   AF-D0LFL4-F1
#
_cell.length_a   1.000
_cell.length_b   1.000
_cell.length_c   1.000
_cell.angle_alpha   90.00
_cell.angle_beta   90.00
_cell.angle_gamma   90.00
#
_symmetry.space_group_name_H-M   'P 1'
#
loop_
_entity.id
_entity.type
_entity.pdbx_description
1 polymer ?
#
loop_
_entity_poly.entity_id
_entity_poly.type
_entity_poly.pdbx_seq_one_letter_code
_entity_poly.pdbx_strand_id
1 'polypeptide(L)'
;MSAQYQDLEQQNHELREENQALRAELERIEARAAKAAEARTRLMRGSWRILVPLIDRQRVARSFGKLAQTASEFANPPAHWPTKEQILAEARDFMESCVRFTIRRRTLLLVFSLLAAAIPAFQMYLVVQQNEMIENQNEFFGIQVYDIVSRTMTEGDRNARQMTGALLANAKVEFLSGVVEEAFGAGGLGFQWGAYRRDDIDAQQRRLEDAAFRGHLIRSVVRAVQHRGDGGKHEMDADELHAAIVPSIRQILRDTADRMPQVLRLGRQDGDIDPALLEQVDYYLIQVGELLRVYGRIARSADEEAAFFDDIRPLFQRIGGRRDLEESRFAEVYRPVLQDFLFELALQPKLDSPPVNLETAGTSPDEALNTGIERLRKGLGEQALNWNLFKRQVAQ
;
A
#
# COMPACT_ATOMS: atom_id res chain seq x y z
N MET A 1 35.96 13.77 48.61
CA MET A 1 34.65 13.77 49.30
C MET A 1 33.56 14.57 48.58
N SER A 2 33.79 15.19 47.40
CA SER A 2 32.74 15.99 46.73
C SER A 2 31.85 15.22 45.75
N ALA A 3 32.39 14.24 45.00
CA ALA A 3 31.63 13.55 43.95
C ALA A 3 30.54 12.58 44.48
N GLN A 4 30.81 11.85 45.56
CA GLN A 4 29.82 10.95 46.18
C GLN A 4 28.64 11.69 46.80
N TYR A 5 28.85 12.93 47.28
CA TYR A 5 27.78 13.73 47.87
C TYR A 5 26.85 14.28 46.78
N GLN A 6 27.41 14.68 45.63
CA GLN A 6 26.64 15.13 44.48
C GLN A 6 25.80 14.00 43.86
N ASP A 7 26.35 12.79 43.77
CA ASP A 7 25.63 11.60 43.28
C ASP A 7 24.48 11.21 44.22
N LEU A 8 24.67 11.30 45.55
CA LEU A 8 23.63 11.06 46.55
C LEU A 8 22.53 12.12 46.56
N GLU A 9 22.87 13.38 46.30
CA GLU A 9 21.87 14.47 46.15
C GLU A 9 21.06 14.30 44.88
N GLN A 10 21.69 13.88 43.78
CA GLN A 10 21.02 13.61 42.52
C GLN A 10 20.06 12.41 42.64
N GLN A 11 20.50 11.31 43.25
CA GLN A 11 19.64 10.15 43.52
C GLN A 11 18.47 10.50 44.46
N ASN A 12 18.69 11.35 45.48
CA ASN A 12 17.60 11.80 46.33
C ASN A 12 16.59 12.68 45.60
N HIS A 13 17.04 13.47 44.62
CA HIS A 13 16.15 14.28 43.81
C HIS A 13 15.28 13.40 42.90
N GLU A 14 15.90 12.46 42.18
CA GLU A 14 15.22 11.51 41.31
C GLU A 14 14.20 10.66 42.08
N LEU A 15 14.58 10.14 43.26
CA LEU A 15 13.67 9.38 44.11
C LEU A 15 12.48 10.21 44.63
N ARG A 16 12.67 11.52 44.86
CA ARG A 16 11.57 12.41 45.27
C ARG A 16 10.61 12.69 44.12
N GLU A 17 11.11 12.87 42.92
CA GLU A 17 10.29 13.04 41.72
C GLU A 17 9.49 11.77 41.42
N GLU A 18 10.12 10.60 41.51
CA GLU A 18 9.44 9.32 41.32
C GLU A 18 8.37 9.07 42.39
N ASN A 19 8.65 9.41 43.66
CA ASN A 19 7.64 9.30 44.73
C ASN A 19 6.46 10.24 44.51
N GLN A 20 6.68 11.45 43.98
CA GLN A 20 5.61 12.38 43.63
C GLN A 20 4.79 11.89 42.44
N ALA A 21 5.44 11.34 41.42
CA ALA A 21 4.77 10.75 40.26
C ALA A 21 3.89 9.56 40.65
N LEU A 22 4.40 8.65 41.50
CA LEU A 22 3.66 7.50 42.00
C LEU A 22 2.46 7.90 42.86
N ARG A 23 2.58 8.95 43.68
CA ARG A 23 1.45 9.49 44.45
C ARG A 23 0.37 10.09 43.54
N ALA A 24 0.77 10.84 42.52
CA ALA A 24 -0.17 11.38 41.53
C ALA A 24 -0.87 10.27 40.74
N GLU A 25 -0.19 9.14 40.49
CA GLU A 25 -0.79 7.99 39.83
C GLU A 25 -1.77 7.23 40.74
N LEU A 26 -1.43 7.05 42.03
CA LEU A 26 -2.35 6.49 43.03
C LEU A 26 -3.61 7.34 43.17
N GLU A 27 -3.48 8.67 43.25
CA GLU A 27 -4.65 9.57 43.30
C GLU A 27 -5.53 9.44 42.06
N ARG A 28 -4.92 9.25 40.87
CA ARG A 28 -5.68 9.01 39.63
C ARG A 28 -6.42 7.67 39.67
N ILE A 29 -5.80 6.62 40.21
CA ILE A 29 -6.41 5.30 40.35
C ILE A 29 -7.57 5.36 41.36
N GLU A 30 -7.37 5.99 42.51
CA GLU A 30 -8.41 6.18 43.52
C GLU A 30 -9.56 7.05 42.99
N ALA A 31 -9.27 8.13 42.26
CA ALA A 31 -10.29 8.95 41.62
C ALA A 31 -11.09 8.17 40.56
N ARG A 32 -10.45 7.27 39.81
CA ARG A 32 -11.14 6.37 38.86
C ARG A 32 -12.00 5.35 39.60
N ALA A 33 -11.49 4.76 40.69
CA ALA A 33 -12.24 3.81 41.52
C ALA A 33 -13.44 4.48 42.19
N ALA A 34 -13.29 5.69 42.71
CA ALA A 34 -14.36 6.49 43.29
C ALA A 34 -15.42 6.85 42.24
N LYS A 35 -15.03 7.28 41.04
CA LYS A 35 -15.96 7.53 39.92
C LYS A 35 -16.70 6.25 39.49
N ALA A 36 -16.02 5.10 39.45
CA ALA A 36 -16.65 3.81 39.15
C ALA A 36 -17.63 3.38 40.26
N ALA A 37 -17.30 3.61 41.52
CA ALA A 37 -18.18 3.33 42.66
C ALA A 37 -19.40 4.25 42.70
N GLU A 38 -19.24 5.54 42.38
CA GLU A 38 -20.35 6.50 42.20
C GLU A 38 -21.24 6.11 41.00
N ALA A 39 -20.65 5.69 39.89
CA ALA A 39 -21.40 5.20 38.73
C ALA A 39 -22.20 3.94 39.09
N ARG A 40 -21.60 2.99 39.82
CA ARG A 40 -22.25 1.74 40.27
C ARG A 40 -23.39 2.01 41.26
N THR A 41 -23.22 2.95 42.19
CA THR A 41 -24.28 3.35 43.13
C THR A 41 -25.40 4.14 42.47
N ARG A 42 -25.10 5.00 41.48
CA ARG A 42 -26.13 5.64 40.62
C ARG A 42 -26.88 4.60 39.79
N LEU A 43 -26.19 3.62 39.23
CA LEU A 43 -26.80 2.50 38.51
C LEU A 43 -27.74 1.72 39.42
N MET A 44 -27.29 1.27 40.59
CA MET A 44 -28.14 0.53 41.55
C MET A 44 -29.38 1.32 42.01
N ARG A 45 -29.26 2.64 42.27
CA ARG A 45 -30.41 3.50 42.58
C ARG A 45 -31.34 3.69 41.37
N GLY A 46 -30.80 3.73 40.15
CA GLY A 46 -31.57 3.75 38.90
C GLY A 46 -32.29 2.42 38.61
N SER A 47 -31.65 1.29 38.89
CA SER A 47 -32.19 -0.07 38.74
C SER A 47 -33.39 -0.31 39.64
N TRP A 48 -33.41 0.25 40.86
CA TRP A 48 -34.56 0.15 41.76
C TRP A 48 -35.81 0.82 41.18
N ARG A 49 -35.66 1.93 40.43
CA ARG A 49 -36.76 2.59 39.69
C ARG A 49 -37.29 1.76 38.54
N ILE A 50 -36.46 0.92 37.93
CA ILE A 50 -36.83 0.00 36.85
C ILE A 50 -37.61 -1.21 37.39
N LEU A 51 -37.46 -1.56 38.68
CA LEU A 51 -38.19 -2.63 39.37
C LEU A 51 -39.56 -2.20 39.95
N VAL A 52 -39.85 -0.90 40.01
CA VAL A 52 -41.17 -0.34 40.41
C VAL A 52 -42.41 -0.92 39.67
N PRO A 53 -42.36 -1.33 38.38
CA PRO A 53 -43.53 -1.89 37.69
C PRO A 53 -44.02 -3.21 38.28
N LEU A 54 -43.14 -3.98 38.94
CA LEU A 54 -43.53 -5.20 39.66
C LEU A 54 -44.35 -4.86 40.93
N ILE A 55 -44.08 -3.72 41.56
CA ILE A 55 -44.80 -3.21 42.73
C ILE A 55 -46.19 -2.66 42.31
N ASP A 56 -46.31 -2.06 41.12
CA ASP A 56 -47.59 -1.53 40.61
C ASP A 56 -48.60 -2.63 40.23
N ARG A 57 -48.15 -3.84 39.84
CA ARG A 57 -49.05 -4.98 39.62
C ARG A 57 -49.85 -5.32 40.88
N GLN A 58 -49.22 -5.23 42.06
CA GLN A 58 -49.90 -5.41 43.34
C GLN A 58 -50.91 -4.28 43.60
N ARG A 59 -50.61 -3.05 43.19
CA ARG A 59 -51.52 -1.91 43.37
C ARG A 59 -52.76 -2.05 42.51
N VAL A 60 -52.61 -2.40 41.22
CA VAL A 60 -53.73 -2.69 40.30
C VAL A 60 -54.59 -3.84 40.84
N ALA A 61 -53.97 -4.93 41.31
CA ALA A 61 -54.68 -6.07 41.90
C ALA A 61 -55.41 -5.71 43.20
N ARG A 62 -54.81 -4.88 44.07
CA ARG A 62 -55.46 -4.39 45.30
C ARG A 62 -56.60 -3.42 45.04
N SER A 63 -56.46 -2.49 44.09
CA SER A 63 -57.53 -1.57 43.70
C SER A 63 -58.69 -2.31 43.04
N PHE A 64 -58.41 -3.33 42.22
CA PHE A 64 -59.44 -4.21 41.66
C PHE A 64 -60.13 -5.02 42.75
N GLY A 65 -59.36 -5.60 43.68
CA GLY A 65 -59.91 -6.35 44.82
C GLY A 65 -60.82 -5.51 45.71
N LYS A 66 -60.45 -4.25 45.98
CA LYS A 66 -61.32 -3.30 46.70
C LYS A 66 -62.59 -2.99 45.92
N LEU A 67 -62.48 -2.64 44.63
CA LEU A 67 -63.64 -2.36 43.79
C LEU A 67 -64.59 -3.58 43.70
N ALA A 68 -64.05 -4.79 43.59
CA ALA A 68 -64.81 -6.03 43.57
C ALA A 68 -65.47 -6.33 44.94
N GLN A 69 -64.79 -6.02 46.04
CA GLN A 69 -65.33 -6.14 47.38
C GLN A 69 -66.50 -5.16 47.59
N THR A 70 -66.34 -3.90 47.21
CA THR A 70 -67.41 -2.88 47.24
C THR A 70 -68.58 -3.27 46.34
N ALA A 71 -68.31 -3.81 45.15
CA ALA A 71 -69.36 -4.35 44.28
C ALA A 71 -70.07 -5.58 44.89
N SER A 72 -69.39 -6.39 45.70
CA SER A 72 -69.99 -7.55 46.39
C SER A 72 -70.92 -7.15 47.54
N GLU A 73 -70.79 -5.94 48.08
CA GLU A 73 -71.66 -5.43 49.17
C GLU A 73 -73.11 -5.21 48.72
N PHE A 74 -73.38 -5.14 47.41
CA PHE A 74 -74.73 -5.16 46.85
C PHE A 74 -75.49 -6.47 47.12
N ALA A 75 -74.80 -7.56 47.48
CA ALA A 75 -75.42 -8.81 47.90
C ALA A 75 -75.97 -8.77 49.34
N ASN A 76 -75.64 -7.73 50.11
CA ASN A 76 -76.14 -7.52 51.47
C ASN A 76 -77.48 -6.77 51.49
N PRO A 77 -78.20 -6.73 52.63
CA PRO A 77 -79.44 -5.96 52.76
C PRO A 77 -79.24 -4.47 52.40
N PRO A 78 -80.26 -3.79 51.85
CA PRO A 78 -80.13 -2.44 51.26
C PRO A 78 -79.49 -1.37 52.15
N ALA A 79 -79.54 -1.54 53.47
CA ALA A 79 -78.91 -0.64 54.44
C ALA A 79 -77.36 -0.63 54.36
N HIS A 80 -76.74 -1.63 53.74
CA HIS A 80 -75.29 -1.76 53.59
C HIS A 80 -74.80 -1.54 52.15
N TRP A 81 -75.67 -1.04 51.27
CA TRP A 81 -75.27 -0.79 49.89
C TRP A 81 -74.28 0.36 49.81
N PRO A 82 -73.21 0.22 49.02
CA PRO A 82 -72.21 1.26 48.85
C PRO A 82 -72.83 2.48 48.18
N THR A 83 -72.38 3.66 48.60
CA THR A 83 -72.83 4.92 48.02
C THR A 83 -72.26 5.12 46.61
N LYS A 84 -72.97 5.90 45.79
CA LYS A 84 -72.54 6.22 44.42
C LYS A 84 -71.15 6.87 44.40
N GLU A 85 -70.86 7.75 45.36
CA GLU A 85 -69.57 8.42 45.48
C GLU A 85 -68.43 7.44 45.78
N GLN A 86 -68.66 6.42 46.61
CA GLN A 86 -67.66 5.39 46.95
C GLN A 86 -67.29 4.55 45.72
N ILE A 87 -68.29 4.08 44.98
CA ILE A 87 -68.06 3.29 43.76
C ILE A 87 -67.28 4.11 42.72
N LEU A 88 -67.64 5.39 42.54
CA LEU A 88 -66.97 6.26 41.59
C LEU A 88 -65.53 6.59 41.99
N ALA A 89 -65.27 6.80 43.28
CA ALA A 89 -63.92 7.04 43.79
C ALA A 89 -63.01 5.82 43.58
N GLU A 90 -63.50 4.62 43.90
CA GLU A 90 -62.73 3.39 43.74
C GLU A 90 -62.53 2.99 42.28
N ALA A 91 -63.54 3.21 41.42
CA ALA A 91 -63.42 2.98 39.99
C ALA A 91 -62.38 3.93 39.35
N ARG A 92 -62.34 5.19 39.81
CA ARG A 92 -61.33 6.17 39.38
C ARG A 92 -59.92 5.73 39.78
N ASP A 93 -59.73 5.31 41.02
CA ASP A 93 -58.43 4.84 41.52
C ASP A 93 -57.92 3.60 40.78
N PHE A 94 -58.83 2.68 40.43
CA PHE A 94 -58.50 1.52 39.60
C PHE A 94 -58.11 1.94 38.17
N MET A 95 -58.90 2.79 37.52
CA MET A 95 -58.63 3.27 36.17
C MET A 95 -57.32 4.06 36.08
N GLU A 96 -57.04 4.92 37.05
CA GLU A 96 -55.79 5.66 37.14
C GLU A 96 -54.58 4.72 37.29
N SER A 97 -54.73 3.66 38.08
CA SER A 97 -53.70 2.62 38.24
C SER A 97 -53.47 1.84 36.94
N CYS A 98 -54.53 1.51 36.20
CA CYS A 98 -54.45 0.84 34.89
C CYS A 98 -53.78 1.69 33.79
N VAL A 99 -54.09 3.00 33.75
CA VAL A 99 -53.48 3.94 32.79
C VAL A 99 -51.99 4.12 33.09
N ARG A 100 -51.62 4.34 34.35
CA ARG A 100 -50.21 4.46 34.76
C ARG A 100 -49.41 3.18 34.47
N PHE A 101 -50.00 2.01 34.72
CA PHE A 101 -49.39 0.72 34.38
C PHE A 101 -49.15 0.58 32.87
N THR A 102 -50.13 0.94 32.05
CA THR A 102 -50.05 0.86 30.59
C THR A 102 -48.97 1.79 30.00
N ILE A 103 -48.92 3.05 30.45
CA ILE A 103 -47.92 4.03 30.00
C ILE A 103 -46.50 3.59 30.39
N ARG A 104 -46.31 3.13 31.63
CA ARG A 104 -45.00 2.68 32.13
C ARG A 104 -44.52 1.40 31.43
N ARG A 105 -45.42 0.45 31.16
CA ARG A 105 -45.11 -0.77 30.40
C ARG A 105 -44.64 -0.46 28.97
N ARG A 106 -45.29 0.48 28.28
CA ARG A 106 -44.85 0.94 26.95
C ARG A 106 -43.49 1.63 27.00
N THR A 107 -43.24 2.45 28.01
CA THR A 107 -41.95 3.13 28.21
C THR A 107 -40.83 2.12 28.47
N LEU A 108 -41.09 1.06 29.25
CA LEU A 108 -40.12 -0.02 29.46
C LEU A 108 -39.83 -0.81 28.21
N LEU A 109 -40.86 -1.17 27.43
CA LEU A 109 -40.66 -1.83 26.15
C LEU A 109 -39.80 -0.98 25.22
N LEU A 110 -40.03 0.35 25.18
CA LEU A 110 -39.21 1.28 24.40
C LEU A 110 -37.74 1.28 24.87
N VAL A 111 -37.49 1.40 26.18
CA VAL A 111 -36.12 1.41 26.73
C VAL A 111 -35.40 0.09 26.48
N PHE A 112 -36.08 -1.05 26.67
CA PHE A 112 -35.51 -2.35 26.37
C PHE A 112 -35.29 -2.56 24.86
N SER A 113 -36.16 -2.04 23.99
CA SER A 113 -35.93 -2.09 22.54
C SER A 113 -34.75 -1.22 22.10
N LEU A 114 -34.54 -0.06 22.72
CA LEU A 114 -33.38 0.79 22.44
C LEU A 114 -32.08 0.13 22.92
N LEU A 115 -32.09 -0.49 24.10
CA LEU A 115 -30.95 -1.28 24.60
C LEU A 115 -30.68 -2.51 23.72
N ALA A 116 -31.73 -3.20 23.26
CA ALA A 116 -31.59 -4.33 22.36
C ALA A 116 -31.04 -3.89 20.99
N ALA A 117 -31.45 -2.73 20.47
CA ALA A 117 -30.93 -2.16 19.22
C ALA A 117 -29.46 -1.69 19.33
N ALA A 118 -29.01 -1.32 20.53
CA ALA A 118 -27.61 -0.96 20.77
C ALA A 118 -26.66 -2.16 20.57
N ILE A 119 -27.12 -3.40 20.79
CA ILE A 119 -26.30 -4.60 20.65
C ILE A 119 -25.88 -4.82 19.18
N PRO A 120 -26.79 -4.88 18.18
CA PRO A 120 -26.42 -4.92 16.77
C PRO A 120 -25.60 -3.72 16.31
N ALA A 121 -25.92 -2.51 16.79
CA ALA A 121 -25.18 -1.31 16.41
C ALA A 121 -23.71 -1.38 16.88
N PHE A 122 -23.48 -1.90 18.09
CA PHE A 122 -22.13 -2.11 18.62
C PHE A 122 -21.38 -3.22 17.85
N GLN A 123 -22.07 -4.30 17.45
CA GLN A 123 -21.48 -5.34 16.61
C GLN A 123 -21.06 -4.79 15.23
N MET A 124 -21.91 -3.98 14.59
CA MET A 124 -21.59 -3.32 13.32
C MET A 124 -20.40 -2.35 13.47
N TYR A 125 -20.36 -1.57 14.56
CA TYR A 125 -19.24 -0.69 14.85
C TYR A 125 -17.92 -1.45 14.99
N LEU A 126 -17.92 -2.58 15.71
CA LEU A 126 -16.73 -3.43 15.84
C LEU A 126 -16.29 -4.02 14.49
N VAL A 127 -17.24 -4.42 13.62
CA VAL A 127 -16.92 -4.92 12.27
C VAL A 127 -16.31 -3.83 11.39
N VAL A 128 -16.84 -2.60 11.44
CA VAL A 128 -16.26 -1.46 10.71
C VAL A 128 -14.85 -1.16 11.19
N GLN A 129 -14.63 -1.12 12.50
CA GLN A 129 -13.30 -0.92 13.09
C GLN A 129 -12.32 -2.06 12.73
N GLN A 130 -12.80 -3.31 12.66
CA GLN A 130 -11.98 -4.43 12.20
C GLN A 130 -11.62 -4.31 10.71
N ASN A 131 -12.54 -3.85 9.86
CA ASN A 131 -12.27 -3.64 8.44
C ASN A 131 -11.24 -2.53 8.21
N GLU A 132 -11.35 -1.40 8.92
CA GLU A 132 -10.34 -0.32 8.88
C GLU A 132 -8.96 -0.82 9.34
N MET A 133 -8.93 -1.70 10.35
CA MET A 133 -7.69 -2.32 10.80
C MET A 133 -7.11 -3.30 9.76
N ILE A 134 -7.93 -4.07 9.05
CA ILE A 134 -7.50 -4.97 7.97
C ILE A 134 -6.99 -4.19 6.76
N GLU A 135 -7.66 -3.08 6.41
CA GLU A 135 -7.26 -2.20 5.31
C GLU A 135 -5.90 -1.55 5.58
N ASN A 136 -5.71 -1.01 6.78
CA ASN A 136 -4.40 -0.49 7.22
C ASN A 136 -3.34 -1.61 7.30
N GLN A 137 -3.71 -2.82 7.76
CA GLN A 137 -2.78 -3.96 7.76
C GLN A 137 -2.36 -4.39 6.36
N ASN A 138 -3.25 -4.35 5.36
CA ASN A 138 -2.90 -4.63 3.97
C ASN A 138 -1.89 -3.63 3.41
N GLU A 139 -1.95 -2.36 3.80
CA GLU A 139 -0.97 -1.34 3.43
C GLU A 139 0.41 -1.63 4.05
N PHE A 140 0.47 -2.00 5.34
CA PHE A 140 1.71 -2.40 6.00
C PHE A 140 2.28 -3.75 5.51
N PHE A 141 1.42 -4.70 5.13
CA PHE A 141 1.85 -5.95 4.48
C PHE A 141 2.41 -5.68 3.08
N GLY A 142 1.82 -4.75 2.31
CA GLY A 142 2.34 -4.34 1.01
C GLY A 142 3.81 -3.90 1.11
N ILE A 143 4.10 -2.97 2.03
CA ILE A 143 5.46 -2.45 2.25
C ILE A 143 6.46 -3.56 2.66
N GLN A 144 6.08 -4.44 3.59
CA GLN A 144 6.96 -5.54 4.02
C GLN A 144 7.15 -6.61 2.94
N VAL A 145 6.12 -6.88 2.12
CA VAL A 145 6.23 -7.82 1.00
C VAL A 145 7.11 -7.26 -0.10
N TYR A 146 7.05 -5.95 -0.38
CA TYR A 146 7.98 -5.30 -1.31
C TYR A 146 9.44 -5.44 -0.85
N ASP A 147 9.69 -5.23 0.44
CA ASP A 147 11.02 -5.40 1.05
C ASP A 147 11.49 -6.87 1.02
N ILE A 148 10.62 -7.84 1.33
CA ILE A 148 11.00 -9.27 1.25
C ILE A 148 11.28 -9.69 -0.19
N VAL A 149 10.50 -9.20 -1.16
CA VAL A 149 10.68 -9.52 -2.58
C VAL A 149 11.96 -8.88 -3.11
N SER A 150 12.21 -7.60 -2.81
CA SER A 150 13.45 -6.93 -3.17
C SER A 150 14.65 -7.62 -2.52
N ARG A 151 14.53 -8.04 -1.26
CA ARG A 151 15.55 -8.79 -0.52
C ARG A 151 15.79 -10.20 -1.08
N THR A 152 14.75 -10.91 -1.48
CA THR A 152 14.88 -12.22 -2.14
C THR A 152 15.50 -12.09 -3.53
N MET A 153 15.24 -10.97 -4.21
CA MET A 153 15.86 -10.61 -5.48
C MET A 153 17.35 -10.19 -5.30
N THR A 154 17.73 -9.58 -4.17
CA THR A 154 19.14 -9.19 -3.87
C THR A 154 19.96 -10.32 -3.25
N GLU A 155 19.49 -10.92 -2.16
CA GLU A 155 20.21 -11.92 -1.35
C GLU A 155 19.91 -13.37 -1.75
N GLY A 156 18.87 -13.62 -2.54
CA GLY A 156 18.51 -14.96 -2.97
C GLY A 156 19.44 -15.54 -4.03
N ASP A 157 19.57 -16.87 -4.04
CA ASP A 157 20.29 -17.62 -5.08
C ASP A 157 19.65 -17.42 -6.47
N ARG A 158 20.38 -17.70 -7.55
CA ARG A 158 19.96 -17.53 -8.96
C ARG A 158 18.56 -18.09 -9.22
N ASN A 159 18.22 -19.23 -8.61
CA ASN A 159 16.90 -19.85 -8.71
C ASN A 159 15.80 -19.07 -7.98
N ALA A 160 16.07 -18.57 -6.78
CA ALA A 160 15.13 -17.74 -6.02
C ALA A 160 14.86 -16.41 -6.76
N ARG A 161 15.90 -15.85 -7.40
CA ARG A 161 15.76 -14.68 -8.26
C ARG A 161 14.91 -14.98 -9.51
N GLN A 162 15.14 -16.10 -10.18
CA GLN A 162 14.34 -16.46 -11.36
C GLN A 162 12.86 -16.73 -11.01
N MET A 163 12.59 -17.43 -9.91
CA MET A 163 11.22 -17.71 -9.45
C MET A 163 10.50 -16.43 -9.03
N THR A 164 11.14 -15.59 -8.22
CA THR A 164 10.55 -14.32 -7.77
C THR A 164 10.30 -13.38 -8.96
N GLY A 165 11.21 -13.36 -9.94
CA GLY A 165 11.03 -12.57 -11.15
C GLY A 165 9.87 -13.06 -12.04
N ALA A 166 9.64 -14.38 -12.08
CA ALA A 166 8.50 -14.98 -12.77
C ALA A 166 7.17 -14.73 -12.05
N LEU A 167 7.18 -14.70 -10.71
CA LEU A 167 6.02 -14.32 -9.91
C LEU A 167 5.69 -12.84 -10.10
N LEU A 168 6.71 -11.97 -10.11
CA LEU A 168 6.56 -10.54 -10.39
C LEU A 168 6.00 -10.27 -11.78
N ALA A 169 6.43 -11.02 -12.80
CA ALA A 169 5.88 -10.89 -14.15
C ALA A 169 4.35 -11.14 -14.23
N ASN A 170 3.81 -11.93 -13.29
CA ASN A 170 2.38 -12.21 -13.18
C ASN A 170 1.68 -11.36 -12.09
N ALA A 171 2.41 -10.53 -11.36
CA ALA A 171 1.86 -9.68 -10.31
C ALA A 171 1.06 -8.50 -10.90
N LYS A 172 0.14 -7.94 -10.12
CA LYS A 172 -0.63 -6.74 -10.49
C LYS A 172 0.29 -5.54 -10.72
N VAL A 173 -0.13 -4.60 -11.58
CA VAL A 173 0.71 -3.44 -11.96
C VAL A 173 0.99 -2.54 -10.75
N GLU A 174 0.01 -2.38 -9.86
CA GLU A 174 0.16 -1.60 -8.63
C GLU A 174 1.22 -2.19 -7.70
N PHE A 175 1.25 -3.53 -7.61
CA PHE A 175 2.26 -4.25 -6.83
C PHE A 175 3.66 -4.06 -7.44
N LEU A 176 3.77 -4.16 -8.76
CA LEU A 176 5.03 -3.91 -9.47
C LEU A 176 5.50 -2.46 -9.28
N SER A 177 4.58 -1.49 -9.30
CA SER A 177 4.89 -0.09 -9.05
C SER A 177 5.48 0.11 -7.66
N GLY A 178 4.95 -0.54 -6.62
CA GLY A 178 5.51 -0.47 -5.27
C GLY A 178 6.93 -1.06 -5.19
N VAL A 179 7.19 -2.17 -5.88
CA VAL A 179 8.55 -2.76 -5.97
C VAL A 179 9.52 -1.83 -6.70
N VAL A 180 9.07 -1.20 -7.80
CA VAL A 180 9.90 -0.25 -8.55
C VAL A 180 10.17 1.01 -7.73
N GLU A 181 9.16 1.52 -7.02
CA GLU A 181 9.31 2.68 -6.14
C GLU A 181 10.38 2.42 -5.08
N GLU A 182 10.35 1.25 -4.45
CA GLU A 182 11.32 0.86 -3.43
C GLU A 182 12.74 0.63 -4.00
N ALA A 183 12.87 -0.03 -5.15
CA ALA A 183 14.17 -0.36 -5.71
C ALA A 183 14.84 0.82 -6.47
N PHE A 184 14.07 1.68 -7.10
CA PHE A 184 14.54 2.77 -7.97
C PHE A 184 14.23 4.17 -7.41
N GLY A 185 13.61 4.29 -6.24
CA GLY A 185 13.22 5.57 -5.62
C GLY A 185 14.36 6.33 -4.95
N ALA A 186 14.15 7.64 -4.74
CA ALA A 186 15.12 8.51 -4.07
C ALA A 186 15.29 8.21 -2.58
N GLY A 187 14.38 7.43 -1.96
CA GLY A 187 14.40 7.08 -0.54
C GLY A 187 14.28 5.58 -0.24
N GLY A 188 14.15 4.71 -1.24
CA GLY A 188 14.07 3.26 -1.03
C GLY A 188 15.44 2.62 -0.83
N LEU A 189 15.48 1.31 -0.62
CA LEU A 189 16.66 0.45 -0.38
C LEU A 189 17.90 0.74 -1.24
N GLY A 190 17.78 1.41 -2.39
CA GLY A 190 18.91 1.97 -3.13
C GLY A 190 19.81 2.93 -2.31
N PHE A 191 19.28 3.55 -1.25
CA PHE A 191 20.05 4.36 -0.30
C PHE A 191 20.66 3.50 0.84
N GLN A 192 20.05 2.36 1.18
CA GLN A 192 20.55 1.45 2.24
C GLN A 192 21.56 0.42 1.73
N TRP A 193 21.58 0.09 0.44
CA TRP A 193 22.59 -0.78 -0.21
C TRP A 193 23.92 -0.05 -0.52
N GLY A 194 24.27 0.98 0.26
CA GLY A 194 25.66 1.46 0.35
C GLY A 194 26.12 2.40 -0.76
N ALA A 195 25.21 3.03 -1.50
CA ALA A 195 25.57 4.17 -2.33
C ALA A 195 26.04 5.33 -1.44
N TYR A 196 27.33 5.66 -1.54
CA TYR A 196 28.05 6.77 -0.89
C TYR A 196 28.75 6.54 0.48
N ARG A 197 29.36 5.37 0.71
CA ARG A 197 30.61 5.36 1.53
C ARG A 197 31.82 5.30 0.59
N ARG A 198 32.67 6.33 0.66
CA ARG A 198 33.77 6.59 -0.27
C ARG A 198 34.98 5.65 -0.10
N ASP A 199 35.00 4.76 0.90
CA ASP A 199 36.27 4.31 1.48
C ASP A 199 36.56 2.79 1.48
N ASP A 200 35.80 1.93 0.78
CA ASP A 200 36.10 0.48 0.75
C ASP A 200 36.42 -0.09 -0.65
N ILE A 201 37.31 -1.08 -0.65
CA ILE A 201 38.01 -1.72 -1.79
C ILE A 201 37.08 -2.47 -2.77
N ASP A 202 35.82 -2.76 -2.40
CA ASP A 202 34.84 -3.51 -3.23
C ASP A 202 33.76 -2.66 -3.92
N ALA A 203 33.96 -1.35 -4.02
CA ALA A 203 32.94 -0.43 -4.57
C ALA A 203 32.58 -0.69 -6.05
N GLN A 204 33.45 -1.35 -6.82
CA GLN A 204 33.21 -1.66 -8.23
C GLN A 204 32.30 -2.90 -8.39
N GLN A 205 32.63 -3.99 -7.69
CA GLN A 205 31.85 -5.23 -7.72
C GLN A 205 30.42 -4.98 -7.26
N ARG A 206 30.22 -4.25 -6.16
CA ARG A 206 28.87 -3.92 -5.66
C ARG A 206 28.03 -3.12 -6.66
N ARG A 207 28.65 -2.25 -7.45
CA ARG A 207 27.93 -1.48 -8.51
C ARG A 207 27.47 -2.38 -9.65
N LEU A 208 28.26 -3.40 -9.98
CA LEU A 208 27.91 -4.39 -10.98
C LEU A 208 26.82 -5.34 -10.44
N GLU A 209 26.90 -5.74 -9.17
CA GLU A 209 25.86 -6.54 -8.50
C GLU A 209 24.52 -5.79 -8.43
N ASP A 210 24.53 -4.50 -8.10
CA ASP A 210 23.31 -3.66 -8.10
C ASP A 210 22.75 -3.49 -9.52
N ALA A 211 23.60 -3.34 -10.55
CA ALA A 211 23.14 -3.31 -11.94
C ALA A 211 22.49 -4.65 -12.35
N ALA A 212 23.15 -5.76 -12.06
CA ALA A 212 22.63 -7.11 -12.28
C ALA A 212 21.26 -7.32 -11.61
N PHE A 213 21.14 -6.91 -10.34
CA PHE A 213 19.89 -6.94 -9.58
C PHE A 213 18.77 -6.13 -10.28
N ARG A 214 19.05 -4.88 -10.66
CA ARG A 214 18.09 -4.03 -11.37
C ARG A 214 17.67 -4.64 -12.69
N GLY A 215 18.57 -5.35 -13.38
CA GLY A 215 18.24 -6.11 -14.59
C GLY A 215 17.13 -7.13 -14.38
N HIS A 216 17.11 -7.84 -13.25
CA HIS A 216 16.03 -8.77 -12.93
C HIS A 216 14.69 -8.08 -12.72
N LEU A 217 14.67 -6.91 -12.05
CA LEU A 217 13.44 -6.15 -11.86
C LEU A 217 12.92 -5.57 -13.19
N ILE A 218 13.82 -5.04 -14.03
CA ILE A 218 13.47 -4.56 -15.36
C ILE A 218 12.84 -5.69 -16.19
N ARG A 219 13.42 -6.90 -16.17
CA ARG A 219 12.82 -8.07 -16.83
C ARG A 219 11.39 -8.32 -16.37
N SER A 220 11.15 -8.28 -15.07
CA SER A 220 9.82 -8.53 -14.52
C SER A 220 8.81 -7.51 -15.02
N VAL A 221 9.19 -6.23 -15.06
CA VAL A 221 8.36 -5.15 -15.63
C VAL A 221 8.11 -5.38 -17.13
N VAL A 222 9.16 -5.67 -17.91
CA VAL A 222 9.05 -5.96 -19.36
C VAL A 222 8.09 -7.12 -19.62
N ARG A 223 8.25 -8.24 -18.91
CA ARG A 223 7.40 -9.42 -19.06
C ARG A 223 5.96 -9.15 -18.62
N ALA A 224 5.79 -8.38 -17.55
CA ALA A 224 4.47 -7.98 -17.07
C ALA A 224 3.71 -7.18 -18.14
N VAL A 225 4.40 -6.30 -18.87
CA VAL A 225 3.80 -5.55 -19.98
C VAL A 225 3.47 -6.49 -21.15
N GLN A 226 4.42 -7.33 -21.57
CA GLN A 226 4.23 -8.24 -22.71
C GLN A 226 3.07 -9.22 -22.48
N HIS A 227 2.96 -9.83 -21.28
CA HIS A 227 1.86 -10.73 -20.95
C HIS A 227 0.47 -10.07 -21.01
N ARG A 228 0.39 -8.75 -20.83
CA ARG A 228 -0.87 -8.00 -20.91
C ARG A 228 -1.17 -7.55 -22.33
N GLY A 229 -0.13 -7.24 -23.12
CA GLY A 229 -0.26 -6.94 -24.55
C GLY A 229 -0.67 -8.16 -25.40
N ASP A 230 -0.28 -9.37 -25.01
CA ASP A 230 -0.55 -10.61 -25.74
C ASP A 230 -1.93 -11.25 -25.44
N GLY A 231 -2.85 -10.53 -24.80
CA GLY A 231 -4.19 -11.07 -24.46
C GLY A 231 -4.23 -11.99 -23.23
N GLY A 232 -3.37 -11.73 -22.24
CA GLY A 232 -3.32 -12.50 -20.99
C GLY A 232 -4.55 -12.32 -20.08
N LYS A 233 -4.54 -12.98 -18.91
CA LYS A 233 -5.65 -12.95 -17.92
C LYS A 233 -6.07 -11.56 -17.41
N HIS A 234 -5.28 -10.52 -17.69
CA HIS A 234 -5.48 -9.13 -17.29
C HIS A 234 -5.28 -8.22 -18.50
N GLU A 235 -6.06 -8.45 -19.57
CA GLU A 235 -6.14 -7.52 -20.69
C GLU A 235 -6.47 -6.11 -20.16
N MET A 236 -5.59 -5.17 -20.48
CA MET A 236 -5.77 -3.75 -20.23
C MET A 236 -5.69 -3.06 -21.58
N ASP A 237 -6.52 -2.04 -21.78
CA ASP A 237 -6.39 -1.19 -22.96
C ASP A 237 -5.02 -0.51 -22.98
N ALA A 238 -4.52 -0.16 -24.17
CA ALA A 238 -3.19 0.43 -24.33
C ALA A 238 -3.03 1.72 -23.50
N ASP A 239 -4.08 2.53 -23.43
CA ASP A 239 -4.12 3.78 -22.66
C ASP A 239 -4.09 3.52 -21.14
N GLU A 240 -4.84 2.50 -20.68
CA GLU A 240 -4.89 2.10 -19.27
C GLU A 240 -3.54 1.52 -18.82
N LEU A 241 -2.95 0.67 -19.66
CA LEU A 241 -1.62 0.11 -19.42
C LEU A 241 -0.55 1.20 -19.45
N HIS A 242 -0.61 2.14 -20.41
CA HIS A 242 0.29 3.29 -20.47
C HIS A 242 0.20 4.12 -19.18
N ALA A 243 -1.00 4.49 -18.74
CA ALA A 243 -1.21 5.26 -17.52
C ALA A 243 -0.66 4.54 -16.27
N ALA A 244 -0.84 3.22 -16.19
CA ALA A 244 -0.45 2.44 -15.02
C ALA A 244 1.07 2.17 -14.95
N ILE A 245 1.74 1.88 -16.08
CA ILE A 245 3.12 1.40 -16.08
C ILE A 245 4.16 2.48 -16.37
N VAL A 246 3.82 3.52 -17.14
CA VAL A 246 4.78 4.54 -17.58
C VAL A 246 5.45 5.28 -16.41
N PRO A 247 4.77 5.60 -15.28
CA PRO A 247 5.45 6.17 -14.12
C PRO A 247 6.63 5.31 -13.62
N SER A 248 6.43 3.99 -13.54
CA SER A 248 7.47 3.03 -13.16
C SER A 248 8.59 2.97 -14.20
N ILE A 249 8.25 2.92 -15.50
CA ILE A 249 9.25 2.92 -16.58
C ILE A 249 10.11 4.19 -16.54
N ARG A 250 9.50 5.36 -16.36
CA ARG A 250 10.23 6.64 -16.24
C ARG A 250 11.23 6.62 -15.09
N GLN A 251 10.85 6.05 -13.95
CA GLN A 251 11.72 5.93 -12.79
C GLN A 251 12.92 5.02 -13.08
N ILE A 252 12.68 3.87 -13.73
CA ILE A 252 13.73 2.96 -14.19
C ILE A 252 14.66 3.65 -15.20
N LEU A 253 14.12 4.39 -16.16
CA LEU A 253 14.91 5.10 -17.18
C LEU A 253 15.79 6.20 -16.57
N ARG A 254 15.29 6.93 -15.56
CA ARG A 254 16.08 7.92 -14.83
C ARG A 254 17.28 7.28 -14.14
N ASP A 255 17.06 6.19 -13.39
CA ASP A 255 18.15 5.44 -12.74
C ASP A 255 19.13 4.87 -13.78
N THR A 256 18.60 4.28 -14.85
CA THR A 256 19.40 3.68 -15.93
C THR A 256 20.27 4.72 -16.63
N ALA A 257 19.77 5.95 -16.82
CA ALA A 257 20.54 7.04 -17.39
C ALA A 257 21.79 7.40 -16.56
N ASP A 258 21.77 7.20 -15.24
CA ASP A 258 22.94 7.41 -14.38
C ASP A 258 23.83 6.17 -14.30
N ARG A 259 23.23 4.98 -14.31
CA ARG A 259 23.89 3.70 -14.04
C ARG A 259 24.56 3.08 -15.23
N MET A 260 23.90 3.08 -16.39
CA MET A 260 24.43 2.47 -17.61
C MET A 260 25.78 3.06 -18.03
N PRO A 261 26.01 4.40 -18.00
CA PRO A 261 27.34 4.95 -18.23
C PRO A 261 28.40 4.48 -17.22
N GLN A 262 28.01 4.23 -15.96
CA GLN A 262 28.93 3.74 -14.93
C GLN A 262 29.32 2.29 -15.19
N VAL A 263 28.34 1.42 -15.48
CA VAL A 263 28.56 0.02 -15.85
C VAL A 263 29.51 -0.08 -17.04
N LEU A 264 29.24 0.66 -18.11
CA LEU A 264 30.08 0.67 -19.31
C LEU A 264 31.51 1.15 -19.00
N ARG A 265 31.70 2.16 -18.12
CA ARG A 265 33.03 2.60 -17.68
C ARG A 265 33.77 1.57 -16.84
N LEU A 266 33.07 0.86 -15.94
CA LEU A 266 33.65 -0.21 -15.11
C LEU A 266 34.16 -1.36 -15.98
N GLY A 267 33.49 -1.65 -17.11
CA GLY A 267 33.94 -2.66 -18.07
C GLY A 267 35.26 -2.36 -18.79
N ARG A 268 35.91 -1.21 -18.53
CA ARG A 268 37.26 -0.87 -19.01
C ARG A 268 38.35 -1.13 -17.98
N GLN A 269 37.99 -1.32 -16.73
CA GLN A 269 38.96 -1.53 -15.67
C GLN A 269 39.38 -3.00 -15.71
N ASP A 270 40.69 -3.26 -15.73
CA ASP A 270 41.26 -4.61 -15.62
C ASP A 270 41.14 -5.13 -14.18
N GLY A 271 39.89 -5.28 -13.73
CA GLY A 271 39.55 -5.91 -12.46
C GLY A 271 39.25 -7.39 -12.68
N ASP A 272 39.64 -8.22 -11.70
CA ASP A 272 39.23 -9.62 -11.64
C ASP A 272 37.77 -9.67 -11.19
N ILE A 273 36.85 -9.49 -12.14
CA ILE A 273 35.41 -9.54 -11.92
C ILE A 273 34.95 -10.98 -12.15
N ASP A 274 34.18 -11.52 -11.20
CA ASP A 274 33.55 -12.83 -11.31
C ASP A 274 32.82 -13.00 -12.66
N PRO A 275 33.16 -14.03 -13.47
CA PRO A 275 32.48 -14.32 -14.73
C PRO A 275 30.95 -14.47 -14.60
N ALA A 276 30.46 -15.00 -13.48
CA ALA A 276 29.02 -15.13 -13.25
C ALA A 276 28.34 -13.77 -13.05
N LEU A 277 29.05 -12.80 -12.47
CA LEU A 277 28.57 -11.44 -12.32
C LEU A 277 28.56 -10.70 -13.68
N LEU A 278 29.58 -10.93 -14.52
CA LEU A 278 29.62 -10.36 -15.87
C LEU A 278 28.40 -10.79 -16.70
N GLU A 279 28.05 -12.09 -16.68
CA GLU A 279 26.83 -12.60 -17.35
C GLU A 279 25.56 -11.87 -16.88
N GLN A 280 25.47 -11.57 -15.59
CA GLN A 280 24.31 -10.87 -15.03
C GLN A 280 24.29 -9.38 -15.39
N VAL A 281 25.45 -8.75 -15.57
CA VAL A 281 25.55 -7.37 -16.05
C VAL A 281 25.21 -7.26 -17.53
N ASP A 282 25.64 -8.22 -18.34
CA ASP A 282 25.21 -8.37 -19.74
C ASP A 282 23.69 -8.49 -19.80
N TYR A 283 23.14 -9.32 -18.92
CA TYR A 283 21.70 -9.48 -18.78
C TYR A 283 21.00 -8.15 -18.45
N TYR A 284 21.53 -7.34 -17.54
CA TYR A 284 21.00 -6.00 -17.25
C TYR A 284 20.93 -5.12 -18.51
N LEU A 285 22.01 -5.07 -19.31
CA LEU A 285 22.05 -4.26 -20.53
C LEU A 285 21.00 -4.72 -21.55
N ILE A 286 20.83 -6.03 -21.71
CA ILE A 286 19.79 -6.62 -22.55
C ILE A 286 18.40 -6.19 -22.07
N GLN A 287 18.13 -6.26 -20.76
CA GLN A 287 16.82 -5.88 -20.22
C GLN A 287 16.53 -4.38 -20.34
N VAL A 288 17.55 -3.52 -20.26
CA VAL A 288 17.40 -2.09 -20.57
C VAL A 288 16.95 -1.87 -22.01
N GLY A 289 17.53 -2.58 -22.98
CA GLY A 289 17.07 -2.47 -24.37
C GLY A 289 15.67 -3.00 -24.59
N GLU A 290 15.32 -4.14 -23.99
CA GLU A 290 13.96 -4.66 -24.02
C GLU A 290 12.94 -3.66 -23.44
N LEU A 291 13.30 -2.99 -22.34
CA LEU A 291 12.48 -1.92 -21.75
C LEU A 291 12.27 -0.77 -22.73
N LEU A 292 13.32 -0.31 -23.42
CA LEU A 292 13.22 0.77 -24.42
C LEU A 292 12.30 0.37 -25.58
N ARG A 293 12.42 -0.87 -26.07
CA ARG A 293 11.58 -1.42 -27.14
C ARG A 293 10.11 -1.48 -26.73
N VAL A 294 9.84 -2.10 -25.58
CA VAL A 294 8.49 -2.25 -25.04
C VAL A 294 7.86 -0.90 -24.73
N TYR A 295 8.60 0.04 -24.12
CA TYR A 295 8.07 1.37 -23.88
C TYR A 295 7.75 2.12 -25.18
N GLY A 296 8.62 2.03 -26.19
CA GLY A 296 8.37 2.61 -27.50
C GLY A 296 7.09 2.05 -28.17
N ARG A 297 6.84 0.74 -28.02
CA ARG A 297 5.59 0.10 -28.49
C ARG A 297 4.36 0.62 -27.76
N ILE A 298 4.41 0.70 -26.42
CA ILE A 298 3.30 1.22 -25.60
C ILE A 298 3.00 2.67 -25.99
N ALA A 299 4.03 3.52 -26.06
CA ALA A 299 3.88 4.93 -26.40
C ALA A 299 3.31 5.13 -27.82
N ARG A 300 3.72 4.31 -28.80
CA ARG A 300 3.12 4.34 -30.14
C ARG A 300 1.68 3.85 -30.17
N SER A 301 1.32 2.87 -29.34
CA SER A 301 -0.06 2.40 -29.23
C SER A 301 -0.98 3.45 -28.60
N ALA A 302 -0.46 4.24 -27.66
CA ALA A 302 -1.18 5.31 -26.95
C ALA A 302 -1.06 6.72 -27.59
N ASP A 303 -0.43 6.82 -28.77
CA ASP A 303 -0.15 8.10 -29.47
C ASP A 303 0.68 9.13 -28.66
N GLU A 304 1.52 8.65 -27.74
CA GLU A 304 2.37 9.43 -26.82
C GLU A 304 3.87 9.32 -27.18
N GLU A 305 4.19 9.08 -28.46
CA GLU A 305 5.58 8.84 -28.90
C GLU A 305 6.50 10.05 -28.65
N ALA A 306 5.97 11.28 -28.62
CA ALA A 306 6.73 12.46 -28.26
C ALA A 306 7.24 12.41 -26.80
N ALA A 307 6.38 12.01 -25.85
CA ALA A 307 6.75 11.86 -24.45
C ALA A 307 7.80 10.77 -24.26
N PHE A 308 7.68 9.66 -25.01
CA PHE A 308 8.70 8.62 -25.03
C PHE A 308 10.09 9.16 -25.38
N PHE A 309 10.22 9.98 -26.43
CA PHE A 309 11.50 10.55 -26.82
C PHE A 309 12.07 11.51 -25.77
N ASP A 310 11.22 12.30 -25.10
CA ASP A 310 11.63 13.16 -24.00
C ASP A 310 12.17 12.34 -22.82
N ASP A 311 11.54 11.22 -22.49
CA ASP A 311 11.91 10.35 -21.37
C ASP A 311 13.23 9.59 -21.61
N ILE A 312 13.50 9.14 -22.85
CA ILE A 312 14.76 8.43 -23.17
C ILE A 312 15.94 9.38 -23.47
N ARG A 313 15.68 10.67 -23.75
CA ARG A 313 16.71 11.65 -24.11
C ARG A 313 17.89 11.69 -23.12
N PRO A 314 17.70 11.71 -21.79
CA PRO A 314 18.81 11.78 -20.83
C PRO A 314 19.75 10.57 -20.92
N LEU A 315 19.21 9.37 -21.18
CA LEU A 315 19.99 8.16 -21.36
C LEU A 315 20.93 8.31 -22.56
N PHE A 316 20.36 8.61 -23.73
CA PHE A 316 21.11 8.74 -24.99
C PHE A 316 22.12 9.90 -24.97
N GLN A 317 21.83 11.01 -24.29
CA GLN A 317 22.80 12.09 -24.10
C GLN A 317 24.05 11.66 -23.31
N ARG A 318 23.92 10.65 -22.43
CA ARG A 318 25.01 10.20 -21.55
C ARG A 318 25.81 9.02 -22.09
N ILE A 319 25.21 8.21 -22.96
CA ILE A 319 25.85 7.03 -23.56
C ILE A 319 26.15 7.19 -25.07
N GLY A 320 25.38 8.03 -25.78
CA GLY A 320 25.42 8.12 -27.23
C GLY A 320 26.61 8.92 -27.76
N GLY A 321 27.35 8.32 -28.69
CA GLY A 321 28.46 8.99 -29.37
C GLY A 321 29.71 9.19 -28.50
N ARG A 322 29.85 8.35 -27.46
CA ARG A 322 30.97 8.39 -26.53
C ARG A 322 32.01 7.30 -26.85
N ARG A 323 33.13 7.73 -27.43
CA ARG A 323 34.27 6.85 -27.74
C ARG A 323 34.79 6.10 -26.52
N ASP A 324 34.76 6.74 -25.36
CA ASP A 324 35.26 6.17 -24.11
C ASP A 324 34.43 4.99 -23.60
N LEU A 325 33.29 4.67 -24.23
CA LEU A 325 32.45 3.51 -23.92
C LEU A 325 32.56 2.40 -24.98
N GLU A 326 33.16 2.66 -26.15
CA GLU A 326 33.34 1.67 -27.23
C GLU A 326 34.34 0.57 -26.85
N GLU A 327 35.29 0.89 -25.99
CA GLU A 327 36.36 0.02 -25.49
C GLU A 327 35.94 -0.80 -24.26
N SER A 328 34.68 -0.70 -23.82
CA SER A 328 34.17 -1.49 -22.70
C SER A 328 34.02 -2.95 -23.10
N ARG A 329 34.34 -3.90 -22.20
CA ARG A 329 33.99 -5.32 -22.44
C ARG A 329 32.50 -5.55 -22.65
N PHE A 330 31.66 -4.70 -22.07
CA PHE A 330 30.21 -4.76 -22.21
C PHE A 330 29.71 -4.19 -23.55
N ALA A 331 30.60 -3.61 -24.37
CA ALA A 331 30.23 -3.05 -25.67
C ALA A 331 29.73 -4.14 -26.64
N GLU A 332 30.22 -5.38 -26.52
CA GLU A 332 29.79 -6.52 -27.36
C GLU A 332 28.32 -6.86 -27.17
N VAL A 333 27.78 -6.68 -25.95
CA VAL A 333 26.36 -6.91 -25.64
C VAL A 333 25.53 -5.65 -25.87
N TYR A 334 26.06 -4.49 -25.47
CA TYR A 334 25.36 -3.22 -25.60
C TYR A 334 25.06 -2.82 -27.06
N ARG A 335 25.97 -3.11 -28.00
CA ARG A 335 25.79 -2.73 -29.41
C ARG A 335 24.61 -3.45 -30.08
N PRO A 336 24.51 -4.79 -30.06
CA PRO A 336 23.33 -5.51 -30.57
C PRO A 336 22.03 -5.01 -29.94
N VAL A 337 22.04 -4.75 -28.63
CA VAL A 337 20.87 -4.24 -27.91
C VAL A 337 20.39 -2.89 -28.46
N LEU A 338 21.32 -1.97 -28.76
CA LEU A 338 20.97 -0.72 -29.42
C LEU A 338 20.51 -0.91 -30.86
N GLN A 339 21.13 -1.83 -31.61
CA GLN A 339 20.72 -2.13 -32.98
C GLN A 339 19.28 -2.65 -33.02
N ASP A 340 18.93 -3.59 -32.14
CA ASP A 340 17.57 -4.12 -32.03
C ASP A 340 16.55 -3.03 -31.70
N PHE A 341 16.90 -2.11 -30.80
CA PHE A 341 16.08 -0.94 -30.51
C PHE A 341 15.92 -0.03 -31.74
N LEU A 342 16.98 0.21 -32.51
CA LEU A 342 16.92 1.02 -33.73
C LEU A 342 16.08 0.34 -34.82
N PHE A 343 16.16 -0.99 -34.94
CA PHE A 343 15.30 -1.75 -35.86
C PHE A 343 13.83 -1.63 -35.47
N GLU A 344 13.51 -1.66 -34.17
CA GLU A 344 12.16 -1.40 -33.68
C GLU A 344 11.69 0.02 -33.97
N LEU A 345 12.56 1.03 -33.82
CA LEU A 345 12.21 2.40 -34.21
C LEU A 345 11.93 2.52 -35.72
N ALA A 346 12.68 1.80 -36.56
CA ALA A 346 12.48 1.81 -38.00
C ALA A 346 11.13 1.22 -38.41
N LEU A 347 10.81 0.03 -37.88
CA LEU A 347 9.63 -0.74 -38.25
C LEU A 347 8.36 -0.30 -37.52
N GLN A 348 8.49 0.46 -36.42
CA GLN A 348 7.38 1.05 -35.67
C GLN A 348 6.29 0.06 -35.24
N PRO A 349 6.64 -1.11 -34.66
CA PRO A 349 5.64 -2.02 -34.14
C PRO A 349 4.83 -1.36 -33.04
N LYS A 350 3.54 -1.69 -32.97
CA LYS A 350 2.65 -1.37 -31.85
C LYS A 350 2.73 -2.47 -30.78
N LEU A 351 2.09 -2.25 -29.64
CA LEU A 351 2.11 -3.18 -28.50
C LEU A 351 1.66 -4.60 -28.88
N ASP A 352 0.62 -4.73 -29.71
CA ASP A 352 0.03 -5.97 -30.22
C ASP A 352 0.77 -6.56 -31.43
N SER A 353 1.80 -5.88 -31.92
CA SER A 353 2.56 -6.32 -33.09
C SER A 353 3.52 -7.46 -32.71
N PRO A 354 3.72 -8.44 -33.61
CA PRO A 354 4.66 -9.53 -33.37
C PRO A 354 6.09 -8.99 -33.16
N PRO A 355 7.00 -9.81 -32.59
CA PRO A 355 8.41 -9.49 -32.53
C PRO A 355 8.96 -9.08 -33.90
N VAL A 356 9.81 -8.06 -33.92
CA VAL A 356 10.41 -7.55 -35.15
C VAL A 356 11.27 -8.65 -35.79
N ASN A 357 10.99 -8.95 -37.06
CA ASN A 357 11.82 -9.83 -37.89
C ASN A 357 12.10 -9.13 -39.22
N LEU A 358 13.38 -8.76 -39.43
CA LEU A 358 13.84 -8.03 -40.62
C LEU A 358 13.67 -8.83 -41.92
N GLU A 359 13.80 -10.16 -41.86
CA GLU A 359 13.60 -11.03 -43.02
C GLU A 359 12.16 -10.95 -43.52
N THR A 360 11.20 -10.96 -42.58
CA THR A 360 9.77 -10.82 -42.91
C THR A 360 9.37 -9.41 -43.30
N ALA A 361 10.11 -8.40 -42.83
CA ALA A 361 9.87 -6.99 -43.12
C ALA A 361 10.43 -6.54 -44.49
N GLY A 362 11.19 -7.41 -45.19
CA GLY A 362 11.72 -7.12 -46.52
C GLY A 362 12.71 -5.95 -46.56
N THR A 363 13.34 -5.62 -45.43
CA THR A 363 14.26 -4.48 -45.28
C THR A 363 15.65 -4.98 -44.91
N SER A 364 16.70 -4.42 -45.51
CA SER A 364 18.07 -4.80 -45.16
C SER A 364 18.46 -4.26 -43.76
N PRO A 365 19.35 -4.93 -43.01
CA PRO A 365 19.80 -4.44 -41.71
C PRO A 365 20.37 -3.02 -41.76
N ASP A 366 21.13 -2.67 -42.79
CA ASP A 366 21.71 -1.33 -42.96
C ASP A 366 20.63 -0.26 -43.20
N GLU A 367 19.61 -0.59 -43.99
CA GLU A 367 18.48 0.31 -44.26
C GLU A 367 17.63 0.52 -43.01
N ALA A 368 17.33 -0.55 -42.28
CA ALA A 368 16.61 -0.49 -41.00
C ALA A 368 17.41 0.33 -39.97
N LEU A 369 18.72 0.11 -39.87
CA LEU A 369 19.59 0.86 -38.95
C LEU A 369 19.58 2.37 -39.26
N ASN A 370 19.76 2.74 -40.53
CA ASN A 370 19.74 4.14 -40.94
C ASN A 370 18.39 4.81 -40.69
N THR A 371 17.30 4.11 -40.98
CA THR A 371 15.93 4.59 -40.74
C THR A 371 15.65 4.77 -39.25
N GLY A 372 16.08 3.82 -38.42
CA GLY A 372 15.98 3.88 -36.96
C GLY A 372 16.76 5.05 -36.37
N ILE A 373 18.00 5.28 -36.86
CA ILE A 373 18.83 6.42 -36.44
C ILE A 373 18.16 7.74 -36.82
N GLU A 374 17.60 7.85 -38.03
CA GLU A 374 16.94 9.08 -38.48
C GLU A 374 15.68 9.36 -37.64
N ARG A 375 14.90 8.32 -37.30
CA ARG A 375 13.76 8.49 -36.39
C ARG A 375 14.19 8.93 -35.00
N LEU A 376 15.23 8.29 -34.45
CA LEU A 376 15.79 8.68 -33.16
C LEU A 376 16.31 10.12 -33.18
N ARG A 377 16.95 10.53 -34.29
CA ARG A 377 17.41 11.91 -34.50
C ARG A 377 16.28 12.92 -34.52
N LYS A 378 15.20 12.61 -35.24
CA LYS A 378 14.01 13.45 -35.27
C LYS A 378 13.35 13.58 -33.90
N GLY A 379 13.27 12.49 -33.13
CA GLY A 379 12.67 12.47 -31.80
C GLY A 379 13.51 13.15 -30.71
N LEU A 380 14.82 12.87 -30.67
CA LEU A 380 15.71 13.44 -29.66
C LEU A 380 16.13 14.89 -29.96
N GLY A 381 16.17 15.26 -31.24
CA GLY A 381 16.65 16.55 -31.75
C GLY A 381 18.09 16.48 -32.27
N GLU A 382 18.41 17.31 -33.26
CA GLU A 382 19.71 17.26 -33.96
C GLU A 382 20.92 17.50 -33.06
N GLN A 383 20.76 18.26 -31.98
CA GLN A 383 21.85 18.60 -31.05
C GLN A 383 21.95 17.64 -29.86
N ALA A 384 21.10 16.61 -29.79
CA ALA A 384 21.03 15.73 -28.63
C ALA A 384 22.30 14.89 -28.43
N LEU A 385 22.95 14.47 -29.52
CA LEU A 385 24.18 13.68 -29.46
C LEU A 385 25.04 13.86 -30.72
N ASN A 386 26.28 13.39 -30.65
CA ASN A 386 27.14 13.35 -31.83
C ASN A 386 26.71 12.19 -32.73
N TRP A 387 25.80 12.45 -33.67
CA TRP A 387 25.22 11.46 -34.58
C TRP A 387 26.26 10.70 -35.41
N ASN A 388 27.36 11.35 -35.79
CA ASN A 388 28.44 10.71 -36.55
C ASN A 388 29.24 9.71 -35.70
N LEU A 389 29.39 9.97 -34.40
CA LEU A 389 29.99 9.01 -33.47
C LEU A 389 28.99 7.90 -33.13
N PHE A 390 27.74 8.25 -32.85
CA PHE A 390 26.71 7.27 -32.54
C PHE A 390 26.48 6.29 -33.69
N LYS A 391 26.40 6.77 -34.93
CA LYS A 391 26.29 5.90 -36.13
C LYS A 391 27.46 4.93 -36.24
N ARG A 392 28.68 5.36 -35.91
CA ARG A 392 29.85 4.46 -35.88
C ARG A 392 29.77 3.45 -34.74
N GLN A 393 29.33 3.88 -33.57
CA GLN A 393 29.17 3.06 -32.38
C GLN A 393 28.19 1.90 -32.60
N VAL A 394 27.14 2.09 -33.41
CA VAL A 394 26.12 1.06 -33.69
C VAL A 394 26.31 0.30 -35.00
N ALA A 395 27.21 0.74 -35.89
CA ALA A 395 27.43 0.09 -37.20
C ALA A 395 28.64 -0.87 -37.25
N GLN A 396 29.39 -0.96 -36.16
CA GLN A 396 30.48 -1.93 -35.97
C GLN A 396 29.97 -3.17 -35.24
#